data_AF-A0A9P4GKN9-F1
#
_entry.id   AF-A0A9P4GKN9-F1
#
_cell.length_a   1.000
_cell.length_b   1.000
_cell.length_c   1.000
_cell.angle_alpha   90.00
_cell.angle_beta   90.00
_cell.angle_gamma   90.00
#
_symmetry.space_group_name_H-M   'P 1'
#
loop_
_entity.id
_entity.type
_entity.pdbx_description
1 polymer ?
#
loop_
_entity_poly.entity_id
_entity_poly.type
_entity_poly.pdbx_seq_one_letter_code
_entity_poly.pdbx_strand_id
1 'polypeptide(L)'
;MPILEPPTFQLNISRFWSAPEQADASWVVQYLVVLGLGAYATTRDEISSAEFFYASEACLAKTAYMSRPTITSISRLCLMVLAKQDAYATCWALDTCWNIMGVIVRLSMMTILHQEWMPQFQDPVIVKERELRRRLWTIVVYLDIQVSLITGQQSLLPQDALLVTTEMRSPSTLAECWDTILPQSSPVVCHFLARINSYTDQITYGEVL
;
A
#
# COMPACT_ATOMS: atom_id res chain seq x y z
N MET A 1 0.91 5.87 11.80
CA MET A 1 0.65 5.46 10.40
C MET A 1 -0.15 4.16 10.45
N PRO A 2 -1.23 3.98 9.66
CA PRO A 2 -2.06 2.76 9.68
C PRO A 2 -1.27 1.47 9.42
N ILE A 3 -0.06 1.63 8.87
CA ILE A 3 0.88 0.58 8.55
C ILE A 3 1.74 0.14 9.76
N LEU A 4 1.99 1.04 10.72
CA LEU A 4 2.89 0.80 11.85
C LEU A 4 2.36 1.54 13.08
N GLU A 5 1.92 0.80 14.10
CA GLU A 5 1.69 1.33 15.44
C GLU A 5 3.04 1.32 16.19
N PRO A 6 3.67 2.48 16.48
CA PRO A 6 5.00 2.53 17.10
C PRO A 6 5.12 1.78 18.44
N PRO A 7 4.18 1.85 19.40
CA PRO A 7 4.35 1.19 20.69
C PRO A 7 4.31 -0.33 20.54
N THR A 8 3.38 -0.85 19.73
CA THR A 8 3.26 -2.28 19.42
C THR A 8 4.51 -2.79 18.70
N PHE A 9 5.05 -1.99 17.78
CA PHE A 9 6.26 -2.33 17.05
C PHE A 9 7.48 -2.42 17.97
N GLN A 10 7.69 -1.44 18.85
CA GLN A 10 8.79 -1.45 19.82
C GLN A 10 8.73 -2.65 20.77
N LEU A 11 7.53 -3.00 21.24
CA LEU A 11 7.33 -4.18 22.07
C LEU A 11 7.75 -5.46 21.32
N ASN A 12 7.34 -5.60 20.06
CA ASN A 12 7.69 -6.78 19.27
C ASN A 12 9.20 -6.85 18.97
N ILE A 13 9.88 -5.71 18.81
CA ILE A 13 11.35 -5.67 18.71
C ILE A 13 11.99 -6.25 19.97
N SER A 14 11.56 -5.80 21.16
CA SER A 14 12.13 -6.33 22.42
C SER A 14 11.92 -7.83 22.59
N ARG A 15 10.75 -8.35 22.17
CA ARG A 15 10.44 -9.78 22.16
C ARG A 15 11.31 -10.55 21.16
N PHE A 16 11.49 -10.01 19.96
CA PHE A 16 12.35 -10.61 18.93
C PHE A 16 13.80 -10.76 19.42
N TRP A 17 14.37 -9.73 20.02
CA TRP A 17 15.74 -9.80 20.56
C TRP A 17 15.87 -10.73 21.77
N SER A 18 14.77 -11.00 22.47
CA SER A 18 14.75 -11.96 23.59
C SER A 18 14.61 -13.42 23.12
N ALA A 19 13.81 -13.67 22.08
CA ALA A 19 13.52 -15.00 21.56
C ALA A 19 13.29 -14.97 20.03
N PRO A 20 14.36 -14.90 19.22
CA PRO A 20 14.24 -14.73 17.77
C PRO A 20 13.60 -15.94 17.07
N GLU A 21 13.74 -17.14 17.62
CA GLU A 21 13.17 -18.38 17.05
C GLU A 21 11.64 -18.43 17.11
N GLN A 22 11.02 -17.65 18.01
CA GLN A 22 9.57 -17.61 18.19
C GLN A 22 8.91 -16.49 17.36
N ALA A 23 9.69 -15.77 16.57
CA ALA A 23 9.21 -14.62 15.82
C ALA A 23 8.30 -15.05 14.66
N ASP A 24 7.14 -14.40 14.56
CA ASP A 24 6.27 -14.57 13.41
C ASP A 24 6.98 -14.05 12.15
N ALA A 25 7.10 -14.92 11.14
CA ALA A 25 7.72 -14.58 9.86
C ALA A 25 7.05 -13.36 9.22
N SER A 26 5.74 -13.17 9.39
CA SER A 26 5.04 -11.99 8.88
C SER A 26 5.49 -10.71 9.59
N TRP A 27 5.69 -10.74 10.91
CA TRP A 27 6.25 -9.61 11.65
C TRP A 27 7.70 -9.30 11.23
N VAL A 28 8.53 -10.33 11.01
CA VAL A 28 9.93 -10.16 10.57
C VAL A 28 10.02 -9.41 9.24
N VAL A 29 9.09 -9.67 8.29
CA VAL A 29 9.00 -8.90 7.03
C VAL A 29 8.87 -7.40 7.31
N GLN A 30 7.94 -7.03 8.20
CA GLN A 30 7.71 -5.63 8.55
C GLN A 30 8.92 -4.99 9.22
N TYR A 31 9.58 -5.73 10.12
CA TYR A 31 10.79 -5.27 10.80
C TYR A 31 11.93 -4.98 9.80
N LEU A 32 12.19 -5.91 8.87
CA LEU A 32 13.23 -5.76 7.86
C LEU A 32 12.96 -4.60 6.90
N VAL A 33 11.71 -4.41 6.45
CA VAL A 33 11.37 -3.26 5.60
C VAL A 33 11.59 -1.94 6.33
N VAL A 34 11.24 -1.85 7.61
CA VAL A 34 11.48 -0.63 8.42
C VAL A 34 12.98 -0.37 8.60
N LEU A 35 13.80 -1.42 8.80
CA LEU A 35 15.25 -1.27 8.86
C LEU A 35 15.84 -0.80 7.53
N GLY A 36 15.40 -1.37 6.41
CA GLY A 36 15.85 -0.96 5.07
C GLY A 36 15.51 0.50 4.77
N LEU A 37 14.27 0.91 5.06
CA LEU A 37 13.83 2.31 4.95
C LEU A 37 14.62 3.23 5.88
N GLY A 38 14.88 2.82 7.13
CA GLY A 38 15.65 3.60 8.09
C GLY A 38 17.12 3.77 7.69
N ALA A 39 17.74 2.71 7.17
CA ALA A 39 19.11 2.74 6.64
C ALA A 39 19.20 3.72 5.46
N TYR A 40 18.27 3.60 4.50
CA TYR A 40 18.18 4.49 3.36
C TYR A 40 17.94 5.95 3.77
N ALA A 41 16.99 6.21 4.68
CA ALA A 41 16.66 7.57 5.13
C ALA A 41 17.81 8.25 5.89
N THR A 42 18.59 7.49 6.67
CA THR A 42 19.64 8.05 7.53
C THR A 42 20.95 8.23 6.78
N THR A 43 21.34 7.25 5.97
CA THR A 43 22.70 7.17 5.39
C THR A 43 22.70 7.17 3.87
N ARG A 44 21.53 7.04 3.23
CA ARG A 44 21.39 6.75 1.78
C ARG A 44 22.23 5.55 1.33
N ASP A 45 22.45 4.60 2.23
CA ASP A 45 23.15 3.36 1.92
C ASP A 45 22.23 2.42 1.14
N GLU A 46 22.35 2.48 -0.18
CA GLU A 46 21.60 1.63 -1.12
C GLU A 46 21.94 0.14 -0.98
N ILE A 47 23.17 -0.20 -0.57
CA ILE A 47 23.60 -1.59 -0.47
C ILE A 47 22.97 -2.23 0.76
N SER A 48 23.16 -1.63 1.93
CA SER A 48 22.59 -2.16 3.19
C SER A 48 21.07 -2.15 3.16
N SER A 49 20.44 -1.11 2.60
CA SER A 49 18.98 -1.06 2.47
C SER A 49 18.44 -2.16 1.54
N ALA A 50 19.11 -2.42 0.42
CA ALA A 50 18.74 -3.51 -0.49
C ALA A 50 18.82 -4.89 0.17
N GLU A 51 19.85 -5.16 0.98
CA GLU A 51 19.97 -6.43 1.71
C GLU A 51 18.77 -6.67 2.64
N PHE A 52 18.32 -5.63 3.36
CA PHE A 52 17.12 -5.73 4.19
C PHE A 52 15.86 -6.00 3.36
N PHE A 53 15.74 -5.38 2.18
CA PHE A 53 14.60 -5.63 1.30
C PHE A 53 14.62 -7.05 0.74
N TYR A 54 15.76 -7.56 0.24
CA TYR A 54 15.88 -8.94 -0.22
C TYR A 54 15.59 -9.95 0.90
N ALA A 55 16.09 -9.72 2.10
CA ALA A 55 15.79 -10.55 3.26
C ALA A 55 14.28 -10.54 3.59
N SER A 56 13.64 -9.37 3.48
CA SER A 56 12.20 -9.23 3.73
C SER A 56 11.36 -9.94 2.67
N GLU A 57 11.76 -9.94 1.40
CA GLU A 57 11.12 -10.72 0.33
C GLU A 57 11.25 -12.22 0.57
N ALA A 58 12.43 -12.68 0.96
CA ALA A 58 12.66 -14.08 1.30
C ALA A 58 11.82 -14.54 2.51
N CYS A 59 11.61 -13.66 3.50
CA CYS A 59 10.71 -13.92 4.62
C CYS A 59 9.25 -13.94 4.18
N LEU A 60 8.84 -13.02 3.32
CA LEU A 60 7.47 -12.92 2.80
C LEU A 60 7.10 -14.19 2.01
N ALA A 61 8.01 -14.73 1.21
CA ALA A 61 7.82 -15.98 0.47
C ALA A 61 7.53 -17.19 1.37
N LYS A 62 7.92 -17.14 2.66
CA LYS A 62 7.63 -18.18 3.66
C LYS A 62 6.27 -17.99 4.33
N THR A 63 5.59 -16.87 4.11
CA THR A 63 4.28 -16.58 4.71
C THR A 63 3.14 -17.10 3.84
N ALA A 64 2.03 -17.49 4.48
CA ALA A 64 0.83 -17.97 3.81
C ALA A 64 -0.05 -16.83 3.22
N TYR A 65 0.56 -15.70 2.82
CA TYR A 65 -0.19 -14.49 2.43
C TYR A 65 -1.09 -14.70 1.20
N MET A 66 -0.72 -15.65 0.32
CA MET A 66 -1.52 -16.01 -0.85
C MET A 66 -2.71 -16.92 -0.53
N SER A 67 -2.63 -17.75 0.51
CA SER A 67 -3.71 -18.70 0.86
C SER A 67 -4.62 -18.19 1.97
N ARG A 68 -4.11 -17.32 2.86
CA ARG A 68 -4.86 -16.70 3.96
C ARG A 68 -4.51 -15.21 4.07
N PRO A 69 -5.06 -14.36 3.19
CA PRO A 69 -4.79 -12.94 3.24
C PRO A 69 -5.39 -12.32 4.50
N THR A 70 -4.56 -11.59 5.24
CA THR A 70 -4.98 -10.76 6.37
C THR A 70 -4.76 -9.29 6.04
N ILE A 71 -5.47 -8.39 6.74
CA ILE A 71 -5.26 -6.93 6.64
C ILE A 71 -3.79 -6.59 6.88
N THR A 72 -3.15 -7.27 7.84
CA THR A 72 -1.73 -7.08 8.15
C THR A 72 -0.82 -7.57 7.02
N SER A 73 -1.16 -8.67 6.35
CA SER A 73 -0.45 -9.13 5.15
C SER A 73 -0.51 -8.10 4.02
N ILE A 74 -1.68 -7.51 3.77
CA ILE A 74 -1.87 -6.46 2.75
C ILE A 74 -1.03 -5.23 3.11
N SER A 75 -1.09 -4.77 4.37
CA SER A 75 -0.29 -3.64 4.82
C SER A 75 1.22 -3.86 4.65
N ARG A 76 1.71 -5.08 4.83
CA ARG A 76 3.13 -5.41 4.65
C ARG A 76 3.53 -5.46 3.18
N LEU A 77 2.65 -5.94 2.31
CA LEU A 77 2.87 -5.87 0.87
C LEU A 77 2.91 -4.41 0.39
N CYS A 78 2.03 -3.54 0.91
CA CYS A 78 2.08 -2.11 0.61
C CYS A 78 3.40 -1.46 1.07
N LEU A 79 3.90 -1.82 2.26
CA LEU A 79 5.21 -1.38 2.74
C LEU A 79 6.34 -1.78 1.80
N MET A 80 6.31 -3.01 1.29
CA MET A 80 7.32 -3.49 0.35
C MET A 80 7.31 -2.69 -0.95
N VAL A 81 6.13 -2.40 -1.49
CA VAL A 81 5.99 -1.57 -2.70
C VAL A 81 6.54 -0.17 -2.46
N LEU A 82 6.17 0.48 -1.36
CA LEU A 82 6.71 1.78 -0.96
C LEU A 82 8.22 1.77 -0.87
N ALA A 83 8.78 0.77 -0.17
CA ALA A 83 10.22 0.64 -0.01
C ALA A 83 10.95 0.46 -1.35
N LYS A 84 10.40 -0.34 -2.26
CA LYS A 84 10.95 -0.50 -3.61
C LYS A 84 10.88 0.78 -4.44
N GLN A 85 9.80 1.53 -4.34
CA GLN A 85 9.63 2.78 -5.08
C GLN A 85 10.57 3.89 -4.58
N ASP A 86 10.74 4.01 -3.27
CA ASP A 86 11.50 5.13 -2.67
C ASP A 86 12.99 4.85 -2.50
N ALA A 87 13.36 3.62 -2.14
CA ALA A 87 14.74 3.27 -1.79
C ALA A 87 15.44 2.41 -2.84
N TYR A 88 14.70 1.76 -3.75
CA TYR A 88 15.26 0.81 -4.72
C TYR A 88 14.64 0.96 -6.12
N ALA A 89 14.57 2.20 -6.62
CA ALA A 89 13.96 2.56 -7.91
C ALA A 89 14.77 2.11 -9.14
N THR A 90 15.24 0.86 -9.18
CA THR A 90 15.76 0.27 -10.41
C THR A 90 14.60 -0.05 -11.36
N CYS A 91 14.86 -0.02 -12.68
CA CYS A 91 13.85 -0.34 -13.70
C CYS A 91 13.15 -1.69 -13.41
N TRP A 92 13.93 -2.71 -13.03
CA TRP A 92 13.44 -4.03 -12.67
C TRP A 92 12.57 -4.03 -11.41
N ALA A 93 12.95 -3.26 -10.38
CA ALA A 93 12.16 -3.17 -9.16
C ALA A 93 10.80 -2.50 -9.41
N LEU A 94 10.77 -1.44 -10.23
CA LEU A 94 9.53 -0.74 -10.61
C LEU A 94 8.60 -1.66 -11.41
N ASP A 95 9.12 -2.44 -12.35
CA ASP A 95 8.34 -3.45 -13.10
C ASP A 95 7.78 -4.53 -12.16
N THR A 96 8.54 -4.98 -11.17
CA THR A 96 8.03 -5.95 -10.18
C THR A 96 6.95 -5.34 -9.27
N CYS A 97 7.02 -4.04 -8.97
CA CYS A 97 6.01 -3.36 -8.15
C CYS A 97 4.63 -3.46 -8.78
N TRP A 98 4.53 -3.37 -10.11
CA TRP A 98 3.27 -3.54 -10.84
C TRP A 98 2.61 -4.90 -10.60
N ASN A 99 3.39 -5.97 -10.73
CA ASN A 99 2.92 -7.33 -10.48
C ASN A 99 2.49 -7.54 -9.02
N ILE A 100 3.28 -7.03 -8.07
CA ILE A 100 2.96 -7.09 -6.64
C ILE A 100 1.68 -6.30 -6.35
N MET A 101 1.52 -5.13 -6.98
CA MET A 101 0.31 -4.32 -6.83
C MET A 101 -0.93 -5.07 -7.29
N GLY A 102 -0.84 -5.84 -8.39
CA GLY A 102 -1.93 -6.71 -8.84
C GLY A 102 -2.35 -7.75 -7.79
N VAL A 103 -1.38 -8.31 -7.05
CA VAL A 103 -1.67 -9.19 -5.92
C VAL A 103 -2.36 -8.41 -4.80
N ILE A 104 -1.83 -7.25 -4.41
CA ILE A 104 -2.39 -6.40 -3.34
C ILE A 104 -3.85 -6.05 -3.62
N VAL A 105 -4.18 -5.61 -4.84
CA VAL A 105 -5.55 -5.27 -5.22
C VAL A 105 -6.46 -6.49 -5.10
N ARG A 106 -6.06 -7.66 -5.62
CA ARG A 106 -6.86 -8.90 -5.49
C ARG A 106 -7.08 -9.29 -4.03
N LEU A 107 -6.05 -9.25 -3.19
CA LEU A 107 -6.19 -9.56 -1.76
C LEU A 107 -7.09 -8.54 -1.04
N SER A 108 -7.02 -7.27 -1.42
CA SER A 108 -7.89 -6.21 -0.88
C SER A 108 -9.35 -6.43 -1.27
N MET A 109 -9.61 -6.90 -2.49
CA MET A 109 -10.95 -7.30 -2.94
C MET A 109 -11.45 -8.53 -2.18
N MET A 110 -10.62 -9.57 -2.04
CA MET A 110 -10.96 -10.79 -1.30
C MET A 110 -11.29 -10.53 0.17
N THR A 111 -10.64 -9.52 0.78
CA THR A 111 -10.89 -9.12 2.18
C THR A 111 -11.96 -8.05 2.32
N ILE A 112 -12.62 -7.66 1.22
CA ILE A 112 -13.68 -6.64 1.15
C ILE A 112 -13.21 -5.31 1.76
N LEU A 113 -11.94 -4.97 1.52
CA LEU A 113 -11.32 -3.75 2.07
C LEU A 113 -11.88 -2.46 1.44
N HIS A 114 -12.41 -2.59 0.22
CA HIS A 114 -13.02 -1.52 -0.56
C HIS A 114 -14.42 -1.10 -0.05
N GLN A 115 -15.01 -1.82 0.90
CA GLN A 115 -16.32 -1.48 1.48
C GLN A 115 -16.20 -1.10 2.95
N GLU A 116 -17.21 -0.40 3.46
CA GLU A 116 -17.25 -0.04 4.87
C GLU A 116 -17.47 -1.29 5.74
N TRP A 117 -16.52 -1.55 6.65
CA TRP A 117 -16.60 -2.69 7.55
C TRP A 117 -17.57 -2.44 8.70
N MET A 118 -18.60 -3.28 8.79
CA MET A 118 -19.58 -3.31 9.91
C MET A 118 -20.22 -1.93 10.21
N PRO A 119 -20.83 -1.23 9.25
CA PRO A 119 -21.31 0.15 9.40
C PRO A 119 -22.36 0.33 10.52
N GLN A 120 -23.14 -0.73 10.77
CA GLN A 120 -24.22 -0.79 11.75
C GLN A 120 -23.73 -0.70 13.20
N PHE A 121 -22.46 -1.04 13.45
CA PHE A 121 -21.90 -1.17 14.79
C PHE A 121 -21.11 0.09 15.19
N GLN A 122 -21.34 0.59 16.40
CA GLN A 122 -20.72 1.82 16.91
C GLN A 122 -19.78 1.55 18.11
N ASP A 123 -19.39 0.29 18.32
CA ASP A 123 -18.41 -0.05 19.33
C ASP A 123 -17.06 0.65 19.02
N PRO A 124 -16.43 1.33 19.99
CA PRO A 124 -15.16 2.03 19.78
C PRO A 124 -14.06 1.17 19.15
N VAL A 125 -14.00 -0.12 19.47
CA VAL A 125 -13.02 -1.06 18.89
C VAL A 125 -13.31 -1.30 17.41
N ILE A 126 -14.58 -1.47 17.06
CA ILE A 126 -15.03 -1.67 15.67
C ILE A 126 -14.80 -0.40 14.85
N VAL A 127 -15.10 0.78 15.41
CA VAL A 127 -14.88 2.06 14.76
C VAL A 127 -13.40 2.28 14.47
N LYS A 128 -12.50 1.98 15.43
CA LYS A 128 -11.05 2.07 15.24
C LYS A 128 -10.58 1.16 14.10
N GLU A 129 -11.00 -0.11 14.11
CA GLU A 129 -10.63 -1.08 13.07
C GLU A 129 -11.19 -0.71 11.68
N ARG A 130 -12.41 -0.18 11.63
CA ARG A 130 -13.01 0.34 10.40
C ARG A 130 -12.18 1.49 9.82
N GLU A 131 -11.69 2.40 10.65
CA GLU A 131 -10.84 3.50 10.20
C GLU A 131 -9.48 3.00 9.70
N LEU A 132 -8.88 2.02 10.37
CA LEU A 132 -7.63 1.39 9.90
C LEU A 132 -7.80 0.71 8.53
N ARG A 133 -8.91 0.00 8.33
CA ARG A 133 -9.27 -0.63 7.05
C ARG A 133 -9.46 0.39 5.94
N ARG A 134 -10.19 1.49 6.22
CA ARG A 134 -10.41 2.59 5.29
C ARG A 134 -9.09 3.24 4.87
N ARG A 135 -8.23 3.55 5.83
CA ARG A 135 -6.91 4.14 5.56
C ARG A 135 -6.01 3.20 4.76
N LEU A 136 -6.04 1.90 5.06
CA LEU A 136 -5.29 0.91 4.27
C LEU A 136 -5.80 0.85 2.83
N TRP A 137 -7.11 0.89 2.61
CA TRP A 137 -7.69 0.98 1.26
C TRP A 137 -7.21 2.23 0.53
N THR A 138 -7.24 3.40 1.18
CA THR A 138 -6.72 4.66 0.62
C THR A 138 -5.26 4.53 0.18
N ILE A 139 -4.42 3.86 0.98
CA ILE A 139 -3.02 3.59 0.63
C ILE A 139 -2.91 2.66 -0.57
N VAL A 140 -3.73 1.61 -0.66
CA VAL A 140 -3.77 0.71 -1.82
C VAL A 140 -4.12 1.51 -3.08
N VAL A 141 -5.14 2.36 -3.04
CA VAL A 141 -5.53 3.22 -4.16
C VAL A 141 -4.40 4.18 -4.55
N TYR A 142 -3.77 4.81 -3.57
CA TYR A 142 -2.62 5.71 -3.80
C TYR A 142 -1.49 4.98 -4.53
N LEU A 143 -1.09 3.82 -4.03
CA LEU A 143 0.03 3.06 -4.56
C LEU A 143 -0.26 2.56 -5.97
N ASP A 144 -1.48 2.12 -6.27
CA ASP A 144 -1.84 1.70 -7.63
C ASP A 144 -1.65 2.85 -8.62
N ILE A 145 -2.18 4.02 -8.28
CA ILE A 145 -2.05 5.24 -9.10
C ILE A 145 -0.57 5.61 -9.30
N GLN A 146 0.22 5.61 -8.22
CA GLN A 146 1.64 5.93 -8.29
C GLN A 146 2.42 4.93 -9.16
N VAL A 147 2.21 3.63 -8.96
CA VAL A 147 2.89 2.61 -9.76
C VAL A 147 2.46 2.71 -11.22
N SER A 148 1.18 2.88 -11.53
CA SER A 148 0.68 3.11 -12.89
C SER A 148 1.32 4.33 -13.55
N LEU A 149 1.44 5.44 -12.82
CA LEU A 149 2.02 6.67 -13.34
C LEU A 149 3.51 6.51 -13.64
N ILE A 150 4.26 5.86 -12.74
CA ILE A 150 5.71 5.69 -12.88
C ILE A 150 6.05 4.67 -13.99
N THR A 151 5.27 3.60 -14.09
CA THR A 151 5.55 2.49 -15.03
C THR A 151 4.86 2.65 -16.38
N GLY A 152 3.92 3.60 -16.52
CA GLY A 152 3.07 3.72 -17.71
C GLY A 152 2.10 2.55 -17.89
N GLN A 153 1.78 1.81 -16.82
CA GLN A 153 0.88 0.65 -16.86
C GLN A 153 -0.55 1.04 -16.44
N GLN A 154 -1.55 0.31 -16.95
CA GLN A 154 -2.97 0.61 -16.69
C GLN A 154 -3.42 0.20 -15.29
N SER A 155 -3.88 1.14 -14.47
CA SER A 155 -4.47 0.92 -13.12
C SER A 155 -5.19 -0.43 -12.93
N LEU A 156 -4.85 -1.14 -11.86
CA LEU A 156 -5.39 -2.47 -11.55
C LEU A 156 -6.69 -2.38 -10.75
N LEU A 157 -7.08 -1.18 -10.32
CA LEU A 157 -8.29 -0.94 -9.55
C LEU A 157 -9.53 -1.19 -10.43
N PRO A 158 -10.51 -1.96 -9.94
CA PRO A 158 -11.84 -2.01 -10.56
C PRO A 158 -12.46 -0.61 -10.60
N GLN A 159 -13.15 -0.27 -11.68
CA GLN A 159 -13.82 1.04 -11.81
C GLN A 159 -14.79 1.31 -10.64
N ASP A 160 -15.48 0.27 -10.16
CA ASP A 160 -16.44 0.36 -9.06
C ASP A 160 -15.79 0.45 -7.67
N ALA A 161 -14.51 0.09 -7.54
CA ALA A 161 -13.80 0.09 -6.26
C ALA A 161 -13.47 1.50 -5.76
N LEU A 162 -13.54 2.50 -6.65
CA LEU A 162 -13.33 3.91 -6.34
C LEU A 162 -14.59 4.60 -5.84
N LEU A 163 -15.76 3.93 -5.89
CA LEU A 163 -17.05 4.47 -5.44
C LEU A 163 -17.23 4.45 -3.92
N VAL A 164 -16.13 4.43 -3.14
CA VAL A 164 -16.21 4.71 -1.69
C VAL A 164 -16.67 6.15 -1.54
N THR A 165 -17.98 6.28 -1.46
CA THR A 165 -18.77 7.46 -1.14
C THR A 165 -18.30 7.95 0.22
N THR A 166 -17.26 8.78 0.18
CA THR A 166 -16.87 9.56 1.34
C THR A 166 -17.94 10.65 1.44
N GLU A 167 -18.86 10.48 2.39
CA GLU A 167 -19.73 11.58 2.80
C GLU A 167 -18.88 12.84 2.97
N MET A 168 -19.38 13.94 2.42
CA MET A 168 -18.71 15.23 2.29
C MET A 168 -18.28 15.77 3.65
N ARG A 169 -17.09 15.36 4.11
CA ARG A 169 -16.48 15.83 5.36
C ARG A 169 -15.31 16.72 5.00
N SER A 170 -15.42 18.02 5.28
CA SER A 170 -14.29 18.93 5.13
C SER A 170 -13.16 18.46 6.05
N PRO A 171 -11.93 18.22 5.54
CA PRO A 171 -10.82 17.81 6.38
C PRO A 171 -10.56 18.90 7.42
N SER A 172 -10.62 18.53 8.69
CA SER A 172 -10.30 19.42 9.80
C SER A 172 -8.81 19.43 10.11
N THR A 173 -8.08 18.41 9.65
CA THR A 173 -6.63 18.25 9.82
C THR A 173 -5.93 17.80 8.53
N LEU A 174 -4.64 18.10 8.39
CA LEU A 174 -3.84 17.74 7.20
C LEU A 174 -3.72 16.21 7.00
N ALA A 175 -3.87 15.44 8.08
CA ALA A 175 -3.92 13.98 8.02
C ALA A 175 -5.23 13.48 7.38
N GLU A 176 -6.34 14.17 7.61
CA GLU A 176 -7.66 13.86 7.02
C GLU A 176 -7.74 14.25 5.53
N CYS A 177 -6.83 15.12 5.04
CA CYS A 177 -6.75 15.46 3.63
C CYS A 177 -6.47 14.24 2.76
N TRP A 178 -5.63 13.30 3.21
CA TRP A 178 -5.36 12.05 2.48
C TRP A 178 -6.61 11.17 2.39
N ASP A 179 -7.40 11.15 3.45
CA ASP A 179 -8.62 10.34 3.55
C ASP A 179 -9.78 10.91 2.73
N THR A 180 -9.72 12.19 2.32
CA THR A 180 -10.80 12.88 1.59
C THR A 180 -10.43 13.26 0.16
N ILE A 181 -9.24 13.83 -0.07
CA ILE A 181 -8.84 14.35 -1.38
C ILE A 181 -8.46 13.22 -2.34
N LEU A 182 -7.79 12.17 -1.84
CA LEU A 182 -7.34 11.09 -2.70
C LEU A 182 -8.53 10.29 -3.27
N PRO A 183 -9.53 9.86 -2.47
CA PRO A 183 -10.72 9.22 -3.03
C PRO A 183 -11.49 10.12 -4.01
N GLN A 184 -11.52 11.44 -3.77
CA GLN A 184 -12.18 12.40 -4.66
C GLN A 184 -11.50 12.54 -6.02
N SER A 185 -10.17 12.61 -6.04
CA SER A 185 -9.37 12.83 -7.25
C SER A 185 -9.03 11.55 -8.00
N SER A 186 -9.07 10.40 -7.32
CA SER A 186 -8.71 9.09 -7.89
C SER A 186 -9.48 8.73 -9.18
N PRO A 187 -10.81 8.90 -9.29
CA PRO A 187 -11.53 8.56 -10.53
C PRO A 187 -11.04 9.36 -11.73
N VAL A 188 -10.72 10.64 -11.53
CA VAL A 188 -10.20 11.52 -12.58
C VAL A 188 -8.81 11.07 -13.02
N VAL A 189 -7.94 10.78 -12.06
CA VAL A 189 -6.57 10.31 -12.34
C VAL A 189 -6.59 8.95 -13.06
N CYS A 190 -7.41 8.00 -12.60
CA CYS A 190 -7.57 6.69 -13.24
C CYS A 190 -8.13 6.82 -14.66
N HIS A 191 -9.07 7.75 -14.90
CA HIS A 191 -9.58 8.03 -16.24
C HIS A 191 -8.48 8.56 -17.17
N PHE A 192 -7.67 9.52 -16.72
CA PHE A 192 -6.53 10.01 -17.50
C PHE A 192 -5.50 8.91 -17.78
N LEU A 193 -5.14 8.11 -16.76
CA LEU A 193 -4.22 6.99 -16.91
C LEU A 193 -4.74 5.94 -17.90
N ALA A 194 -6.03 5.59 -17.81
CA ALA A 194 -6.65 4.65 -18.75
C ALA A 194 -6.61 5.19 -20.18
N ARG A 195 -6.85 6.49 -20.37
CA ARG A 195 -6.78 7.13 -21.70
C ARG A 195 -5.35 7.14 -22.25
N ILE A 196 -4.36 7.52 -21.45
CA ILE A 196 -2.94 7.53 -21.85
C ILE A 196 -2.47 6.13 -22.27
N ASN A 197 -2.92 5.10 -21.55
CA ASN A 197 -2.50 3.72 -21.81
C ASN A 197 -3.37 3.00 -22.85
N SER A 198 -4.46 3.62 -23.32
CA SER A 198 -5.28 3.10 -24.41
C SER A 198 -4.69 3.53 -25.75
N TYR A 199 -4.42 2.57 -26.64
CA TYR A 199 -4.00 2.85 -28.02
C TYR A 199 -5.11 3.46 -28.89
N THR A 200 -6.29 3.71 -28.33
CA THR A 200 -7.52 3.98 -29.09
C THR A 200 -7.72 5.45 -29.44
N ASP A 201 -6.99 6.38 -28.83
CA ASP A 201 -6.97 7.79 -29.24
C ASP A 201 -5.56 8.38 -29.07
N GLN A 202 -4.73 8.29 -30.13
CA GLN A 202 -3.57 9.18 -30.21
C GLN A 202 -4.09 10.62 -30.17
N ILE A 203 -3.65 11.38 -29.16
CA ILE A 203 -3.99 12.81 -29.02
C ILE A 203 -3.63 13.50 -30.33
N THR A 204 -4.65 13.80 -31.12
CA THR A 204 -4.45 14.55 -32.36
C THR A 204 -4.33 16.01 -31.95
N TYR A 205 -3.36 16.73 -32.53
CA TYR A 205 -3.02 18.13 -32.19
C TYR A 205 -4.22 19.12 -32.14
N GLY A 206 -5.40 18.74 -32.65
CA GLY A 206 -6.63 19.54 -32.60
C GLY A 206 -7.38 19.55 -31.26
N GLU A 207 -7.09 18.65 -30.31
CA GLU A 207 -7.78 18.62 -28.99
C GLU A 207 -7.09 19.47 -27.91
N VAL A 208 -5.93 20.06 -28.22
CA VAL A 208 -5.06 20.79 -27.26
C VAL A 208 -5.15 22.33 -27.45
N LEU A 209 -5.99 22.81 -28.36
CA LEU A 209 -6.30 24.23 -28.59
C LEU A 209 -7.74 24.54 -28.19
#